data_AF-A0AAD7L6X3-F1
#
_entry.id   AF-A0AAD7L6X3-F1
#
_cell.length_a   1.000
_cell.length_b   1.000
_cell.length_c   1.000
_cell.angle_alpha   90.00
_cell.angle_beta   90.00
_cell.angle_gamma   90.00
#
_symmetry.space_group_name_H-M   'P 1'
#
loop_
_entity.id
_entity.type
_entity.pdbx_description
1 polymer ?
#
loop_
_entity_poly.entity_id
_entity_poly.type
_entity_poly.pdbx_seq_one_letter_code
_entity_poly.pdbx_strand_id
1 'polypeptide(L)'
;MESTEGTRCRKLAETSAFYRLVYSEIEEIGWKHLVRSAGDLKSLSFRILDNKGRVHIMEIQLDIHYPRFPPSISADVPYIFDLRWSMSSRLRDLVQQFQEHLKKLEDFWSIMDDIDKFLWVVDPKHPSRAMAYRQINIGNDCYIMLSINSRDPRSLPECRFMGADPIVNSLISIWRRNSKRWIKDNPFLENLARVLETQLLRPPDVPKNNQQLECGICYAQFLPVDDELEPKSGSATDYTCDNSKCNRAFHSVCLGDWLRSITTTRQSFNVYFGSCPYCSEPVAVKINSKK
;
A
#
# COMPACT_ATOMS: atom_id res chain seq x y z
N MET A 1 15.53 49.48 -10.22
CA MET A 1 15.76 48.27 -11.03
C MET A 1 16.89 47.40 -10.47
N GLU A 2 17.97 47.98 -9.93
CA GLU A 2 19.08 47.20 -9.34
C GLU A 2 18.70 46.41 -8.06
N SER A 3 17.81 46.92 -7.22
CA SER A 3 17.38 46.20 -6.00
C SER A 3 16.59 44.93 -6.29
N THR A 4 15.79 44.94 -7.37
CA THR A 4 14.97 43.80 -7.80
C THR A 4 15.78 42.69 -8.46
N GLU A 5 16.86 43.03 -9.17
CA GLU A 5 17.79 42.04 -9.75
C GLU A 5 18.65 41.34 -8.69
N GLY A 6 19.15 42.09 -7.70
CA GLY A 6 19.90 41.53 -6.58
C GLY A 6 19.09 40.53 -5.76
N THR A 7 17.80 40.80 -5.52
CA THR A 7 16.89 39.86 -4.86
C THR A 7 16.61 38.62 -5.71
N ARG A 8 16.50 38.77 -7.05
CA ARG A 8 16.29 37.64 -7.97
C ARG A 8 17.49 36.69 -8.01
N CYS A 9 18.72 37.23 -8.08
CA CYS A 9 19.94 36.44 -8.08
C CYS A 9 20.15 35.65 -6.78
N ARG A 10 19.83 36.25 -5.62
CA ARG A 10 19.90 35.54 -4.32
C ARG A 10 18.92 34.37 -4.24
N LYS A 11 17.66 34.57 -4.64
CA LYS A 11 16.66 33.50 -4.67
C LYS A 11 17.07 32.34 -5.58
N LEU A 12 17.62 32.63 -6.76
CA LEU A 12 18.12 31.59 -7.67
C LEU A 12 19.29 30.80 -7.07
N ALA A 13 20.22 31.47 -6.38
CA ALA A 13 21.32 30.81 -5.70
C ALA A 13 20.87 29.90 -4.53
N GLU A 14 19.92 30.37 -3.71
CA GLU A 14 19.32 29.58 -2.62
C GLU A 14 18.59 28.34 -3.16
N THR A 15 17.83 28.51 -4.25
CA THR A 15 17.12 27.39 -4.90
C THR A 15 18.11 26.38 -5.50
N SER A 16 19.20 26.85 -6.12
CA SER A 16 20.26 25.99 -6.65
C SER A 16 20.99 25.21 -5.54
N ALA A 17 21.27 25.85 -4.40
CA ALA A 17 21.87 25.19 -3.24
C ALA A 17 20.96 24.10 -2.66
N PHE A 18 19.64 24.38 -2.56
CA PHE A 18 18.65 23.38 -2.14
C PHE A 18 18.66 22.15 -3.04
N TYR A 19 18.58 22.34 -4.36
CA TYR A 19 18.58 21.21 -5.29
C TYR A 19 19.85 20.37 -5.19
N ARG A 20 21.02 21.02 -5.17
CA ARG A 20 22.31 20.32 -5.03
C ARG A 20 22.40 19.51 -3.74
N LEU A 21 21.88 20.05 -2.64
CA LEU A 21 21.82 19.35 -1.37
C LEU A 21 20.94 18.10 -1.47
N VAL A 22 19.71 18.23 -1.96
CA VAL A 22 18.76 17.12 -2.06
C VAL A 22 19.29 16.03 -3.02
N TYR A 23 19.85 16.40 -4.17
CA TYR A 23 20.50 15.46 -5.09
C TYR A 23 21.62 14.68 -4.42
N SER A 24 22.50 15.36 -3.68
CA SER A 24 23.59 14.70 -2.94
C SER A 24 23.08 13.74 -1.87
N GLU A 25 21.98 14.05 -1.19
CA GLU A 25 21.40 13.19 -0.17
C GLU A 25 20.66 11.98 -0.77
N ILE A 26 20.02 12.14 -1.93
CA ILE A 26 19.44 11.01 -2.69
C ILE A 26 20.56 10.06 -3.15
N GLU A 27 21.67 10.60 -3.65
CA GLU A 27 22.83 9.79 -4.04
C GLU A 27 23.42 9.01 -2.86
N GLU A 28 23.50 9.64 -1.68
CA GLU A 28 23.95 9.03 -0.44
C GLU A 28 23.04 7.87 0.02
N ILE A 29 21.73 7.98 -0.17
CA ILE A 29 20.76 6.89 0.09
C ILE A 29 20.86 5.81 -1.00
N GLY A 30 21.09 6.23 -2.24
CA GLY A 30 21.16 5.40 -3.44
C GLY A 30 19.91 5.48 -4.30
N TRP A 31 20.09 5.86 -5.56
CA TRP A 31 19.04 6.05 -6.56
C TRP A 31 18.09 4.85 -6.74
N LYS A 32 18.59 3.62 -6.56
CA LYS A 32 17.79 2.38 -6.64
C LYS A 32 16.65 2.31 -5.60
N HIS A 33 16.73 3.11 -4.54
CA HIS A 33 15.70 3.19 -3.50
C HIS A 33 14.69 4.31 -3.77
N LEU A 34 14.99 5.27 -4.66
CA LEU A 34 14.05 6.32 -5.02
C LEU A 34 12.97 5.73 -5.95
N VAL A 35 11.71 5.92 -5.61
CA VAL A 35 10.54 5.47 -6.39
C VAL A 35 9.92 6.61 -7.17
N ARG A 36 9.89 7.81 -6.58
CA ARG A 36 9.30 8.99 -7.18
C ARG A 36 9.99 10.24 -6.65
N SER A 37 10.20 11.20 -7.53
CA SER A 37 10.53 12.57 -7.16
C SER A 37 9.66 13.55 -7.97
N ALA A 38 9.13 14.57 -7.30
CA ALA A 38 8.53 15.69 -8.01
C ALA A 38 9.62 16.50 -8.72
N GLY A 39 9.28 17.17 -9.83
CA GLY A 39 10.25 17.98 -10.59
C GLY A 39 10.88 19.12 -9.78
N ASP A 40 10.22 19.57 -8.71
CA ASP A 40 10.75 20.57 -7.77
C ASP A 40 11.53 19.95 -6.59
N LEU A 41 11.74 18.63 -6.59
CA LEU A 41 12.39 17.83 -5.56
C LEU A 41 11.86 18.04 -4.14
N LYS A 42 10.67 18.62 -3.98
CA LYS A 42 10.05 18.80 -2.66
C LYS A 42 9.32 17.55 -2.21
N SER A 43 8.78 16.78 -3.14
CA SER A 43 8.18 15.48 -2.84
C SER A 43 9.12 14.36 -3.28
N LEU A 44 9.49 13.48 -2.35
CA LEU A 44 10.32 12.30 -2.61
C LEU A 44 9.60 11.06 -2.09
N SER A 45 9.88 9.89 -2.66
CA SER A 45 9.35 8.62 -2.17
C SER A 45 10.43 7.54 -2.24
N PHE A 46 10.71 6.90 -1.11
CA PHE A 46 11.75 5.87 -1.00
C PHE A 46 11.16 4.49 -0.72
N ARG A 47 11.65 3.48 -1.45
CA ARG A 47 11.36 2.07 -1.25
C ARG A 47 12.32 1.48 -0.23
N ILE A 48 11.75 0.92 0.83
CA ILE A 48 12.50 0.31 1.94
C ILE A 48 11.94 -1.09 2.18
N LEU A 49 12.84 -2.06 2.32
CA LEU A 49 12.49 -3.44 2.65
C LEU A 49 12.64 -3.64 4.16
N ASP A 50 11.69 -4.33 4.78
CA ASP A 50 11.88 -4.84 6.15
C ASP A 50 12.63 -6.18 6.16
N ASN A 51 12.88 -6.73 7.35
CA ASN A 51 13.66 -7.97 7.49
C ASN A 51 12.96 -9.20 6.90
N LYS A 52 11.65 -9.16 6.67
CA LYS A 52 10.87 -10.23 6.02
C LYS A 52 10.71 -9.99 4.51
N GLY A 53 11.39 -8.98 3.96
CA GLY A 53 11.32 -8.64 2.55
C GLY A 53 10.02 -7.95 2.14
N ARG A 54 9.19 -7.50 3.08
CA ARG A 54 7.99 -6.72 2.76
C ARG A 54 8.43 -5.32 2.31
N VAL A 55 7.78 -4.84 1.25
CA VAL A 55 8.07 -3.53 0.66
C VAL A 55 7.26 -2.45 1.36
N HIS A 56 7.94 -1.39 1.79
CA HIS A 56 7.35 -0.19 2.39
C HIS A 56 7.76 1.02 1.57
N ILE A 57 6.81 1.90 1.26
CA ILE A 57 7.07 3.18 0.59
C ILE A 57 6.95 4.29 1.62
N MET A 58 8.03 5.05 1.78
CA MET A 58 8.09 6.23 2.62
C MET A 58 8.08 7.46 1.75
N GLU A 59 7.03 8.26 1.86
CA GLU A 59 6.88 9.53 1.17
C GLU A 59 7.38 10.66 2.09
N ILE A 60 8.10 11.60 1.50
CA ILE A 60 8.74 12.72 2.18
C ILE A 60 8.31 14.01 1.48
N GLN A 61 7.93 15.02 2.25
CA GLN A 61 7.78 16.39 1.76
C GLN A 61 8.80 17.31 2.43
N LEU A 62 9.61 17.95 1.61
CA LEU A 62 10.61 18.96 1.98
C LEU A 62 10.01 20.35 1.76
N ASP A 63 10.21 21.23 2.74
CA ASP A 63 9.91 22.65 2.57
C ASP A 63 11.14 23.43 2.07
N ILE A 64 10.95 24.73 1.80
CA ILE A 64 12.03 25.62 1.34
C ILE A 64 13.10 25.90 2.40
N HIS A 65 12.82 25.57 3.66
CA HIS A 65 13.69 25.81 4.79
C HIS A 65 14.49 24.55 5.20
N TYR A 66 14.25 23.41 4.55
CA TYR A 66 15.06 22.20 4.67
C TYR A 66 16.55 22.50 4.48
N PRO A 67 17.46 21.93 5.29
CA PRO A 67 17.24 20.95 6.36
C PRO A 67 17.02 21.58 7.74
N ARG A 68 16.82 22.90 7.85
CA ARG A 68 16.66 23.57 9.16
C ARG A 68 15.39 23.12 9.88
N PHE A 69 14.33 22.83 9.13
CA PHE A 69 13.14 22.16 9.65
C PHE A 69 13.08 20.71 9.16
N PRO A 70 12.49 19.81 9.98
CA PRO A 70 12.29 18.43 9.58
C PRO A 70 11.36 18.35 8.37
N PRO A 71 11.58 17.39 7.47
CA PRO A 71 10.57 17.05 6.48
C PRO A 71 9.34 16.42 7.13
N SER A 72 8.21 16.49 6.42
CA SER A 72 7.03 15.68 6.78
C SER A 72 7.09 14.31 6.12
N ILE A 73 6.57 13.30 6.81
CA ILE A 73 6.67 11.89 6.43
C ILE A 73 5.27 11.26 6.40
N SER A 74 4.99 10.49 5.35
CA SER A 74 3.84 9.57 5.27
C SER A 74 4.28 8.20 4.77
N ALA A 75 3.61 7.15 5.25
CA ALA A 75 3.82 5.78 4.81
C ALA A 75 2.57 4.95 5.19
N ASP A 76 2.37 3.81 4.53
CA ASP A 76 1.32 2.84 4.88
C ASP A 76 1.73 2.04 6.14
N VAL A 77 1.77 2.72 7.28
CA VAL A 77 2.15 2.16 8.58
C VAL A 77 1.10 2.57 9.63
N PRO A 78 0.87 1.77 10.69
CA PRO A 78 -0.21 2.04 11.64
C PRO A 78 -0.03 3.33 12.45
N TYR A 79 1.20 3.82 12.55
CA TYR A 79 1.53 5.15 13.07
C TYR A 79 2.92 5.58 12.56
N ILE A 80 3.13 6.88 12.42
CA ILE A 80 4.44 7.47 12.12
C ILE A 80 5.22 7.63 13.43
N PHE A 81 6.54 7.45 13.36
CA PHE A 81 7.45 7.62 14.48
C PHE A 81 7.75 9.09 14.75
N ASP A 82 8.16 9.41 15.97
CA ASP A 82 8.65 10.75 16.31
C ASP A 82 10.03 10.95 15.67
N LEU A 83 10.08 11.70 14.57
CA LEU A 83 11.32 11.99 13.86
C LEU A 83 12.26 12.84 14.74
N ARG A 84 13.44 12.30 15.03
CA ARG A 84 14.52 13.06 15.66
C ARG A 84 15.28 13.78 14.57
N TRP A 85 15.22 15.11 14.60
CA TRP A 85 15.81 15.95 13.56
C TRP A 85 16.57 17.13 14.18
N SER A 86 17.74 17.44 13.60
CA SER A 86 18.52 18.64 13.91
C SER A 86 18.90 19.36 12.62
N MET A 87 19.46 20.57 12.73
CA MET A 87 19.91 21.33 11.55
C MET A 87 21.05 20.66 10.77
N SER A 88 21.70 19.65 11.34
CA SER A 88 22.74 18.85 10.68
C SER A 88 22.22 17.50 10.17
N SER A 89 20.95 17.18 10.41
CA SER A 89 20.33 15.94 9.92
C SER A 89 20.15 15.96 8.41
N ARG A 90 20.15 14.76 7.82
CA ARG A 90 19.99 14.51 6.39
C ARG A 90 18.94 13.43 6.13
N LEU A 91 18.50 13.29 4.88
CA LEU A 91 17.53 12.25 4.51
C LEU A 91 17.99 10.83 4.87
N ARG A 92 19.30 10.55 4.87
CA ARG A 92 19.83 9.24 5.32
C ARG A 92 19.47 8.95 6.77
N ASP A 93 19.54 9.94 7.66
CA ASP A 93 19.22 9.77 9.08
C ASP A 93 17.72 9.46 9.27
N LEU A 94 16.89 10.06 8.42
CA LEU A 94 15.45 9.79 8.38
C LEU A 94 15.17 8.37 7.87
N VAL A 95 15.83 7.94 6.79
CA VAL A 95 15.71 6.55 6.27
C VAL A 95 16.13 5.54 7.34
N GLN A 96 17.21 5.81 8.07
CA GLN A 96 17.66 4.95 9.16
C GLN A 96 16.63 4.85 10.30
N GLN A 97 16.08 5.99 10.74
CA GLN A 97 15.03 5.99 11.77
C GLN A 97 13.76 5.28 11.30
N PHE A 98 13.38 5.40 10.02
CA PHE A 98 12.26 4.67 9.46
C PHE A 98 12.53 3.16 9.43
N GLN A 99 13.73 2.72 9.05
CA GLN A 99 14.10 1.30 9.12
C GLN A 99 14.01 0.74 10.54
N GLU A 100 14.45 1.50 11.55
CA GLU A 100 14.27 1.13 12.96
C GLU A 100 12.80 1.07 13.38
N HIS A 101 11.98 1.97 12.86
CA HIS A 101 10.53 1.95 13.06
C HIS A 101 9.88 0.71 12.44
N LEU A 102 10.26 0.33 11.21
CA LEU A 102 9.77 -0.90 10.57
C LEU A 102 10.09 -2.15 11.41
N LYS A 103 11.27 -2.22 12.02
CA LYS A 103 11.66 -3.33 12.91
C LYS A 103 10.72 -3.46 14.12
N LYS A 104 10.26 -2.35 14.68
CA LYS A 104 9.32 -2.36 15.83
C LYS A 104 7.93 -2.87 15.45
N LEU A 105 7.54 -2.69 14.20
CA LEU A 105 6.23 -3.08 13.66
C LEU A 105 6.22 -4.50 13.08
N GLU A 106 7.36 -5.20 13.10
CA GLU A 106 7.51 -6.49 12.44
C GLU A 106 6.59 -7.57 13.02
N ASP A 107 6.46 -7.62 14.34
CA ASP A 107 5.54 -8.52 15.04
C ASP A 107 4.08 -8.20 14.71
N PHE A 108 3.72 -6.92 14.64
CA PHE A 108 2.38 -6.47 14.28
C PHE A 108 2.00 -6.99 12.90
N TRP A 109 2.80 -6.71 11.87
CA TRP A 109 2.48 -7.18 10.53
C TRP A 109 2.50 -8.69 10.41
N SER A 110 3.36 -9.39 11.16
CA SER A 110 3.35 -10.86 11.18
C SER A 110 2.02 -11.42 11.69
N ILE A 111 1.47 -10.83 12.75
CA ILE A 111 0.14 -11.21 13.27
C ILE A 111 -0.96 -10.87 12.27
N MET A 112 -0.90 -9.70 11.63
CA MET A 112 -1.87 -9.35 10.59
C MET A 112 -1.80 -10.30 9.38
N ASP A 113 -0.58 -10.66 8.93
CA ASP A 113 -0.35 -11.61 7.84
C ASP A 113 -0.93 -13.00 8.20
N ASP A 114 -0.75 -13.46 9.44
CA ASP A 114 -1.31 -14.73 9.92
C ASP A 114 -2.85 -14.69 9.97
N ILE A 115 -3.44 -13.59 10.45
CA ILE A 115 -4.91 -13.40 10.43
C ILE A 115 -5.42 -13.47 8.98
N ASP A 116 -4.82 -12.72 8.07
CA ASP A 116 -5.22 -12.64 6.66
C ASP A 116 -5.07 -13.98 5.93
N LYS A 117 -4.08 -14.78 6.34
CA LYS A 117 -3.79 -16.09 5.75
C LYS A 117 -4.69 -17.21 6.28
N PHE A 118 -4.97 -17.21 7.58
CA PHE A 118 -5.55 -18.36 8.25
C PHE A 118 -7.00 -18.18 8.69
N LEU A 119 -7.51 -16.95 8.76
CA LEU A 119 -8.87 -16.66 9.19
C LEU A 119 -9.74 -16.17 8.02
N TRP A 120 -11.03 -16.45 8.08
CA TRP A 120 -11.99 -15.89 7.14
C TRP A 120 -12.22 -14.40 7.41
N VAL A 121 -11.33 -13.55 6.87
CA VAL A 121 -11.47 -12.09 6.88
C VAL A 121 -12.53 -11.68 5.85
N VAL A 122 -13.52 -10.90 6.30
CA VAL A 122 -14.60 -10.35 5.48
C VAL A 122 -14.34 -8.89 5.12
N ASP A 123 -13.72 -8.15 6.03
CA ASP A 123 -13.38 -6.75 5.84
C ASP A 123 -12.06 -6.40 6.56
N PRO A 124 -11.17 -5.61 5.94
CA PRO A 124 -11.20 -5.12 4.55
C PRO A 124 -10.84 -6.22 3.55
N LYS A 125 -11.39 -6.15 2.33
CA LYS A 125 -11.03 -7.09 1.23
C LYS A 125 -9.57 -6.96 0.77
N HIS A 126 -9.04 -5.75 0.84
CA HIS A 126 -7.65 -5.43 0.48
C HIS A 126 -7.02 -4.65 1.63
N PRO A 127 -6.48 -5.36 2.63
CA PRO A 127 -5.90 -4.69 3.79
C PRO A 127 -4.64 -3.92 3.44
N SER A 128 -4.56 -2.70 3.95
CA SER A 128 -3.31 -1.92 3.95
C SER A 128 -2.46 -2.26 5.18
N ARG A 129 -1.17 -1.92 5.13
CA ARG A 129 -0.21 -2.12 6.23
C ARG A 129 -0.43 -1.18 7.41
N ALA A 130 -1.16 -0.08 7.21
CA ALA A 130 -1.62 0.82 8.28
C ALA A 130 -2.86 0.29 9.05
N MET A 131 -3.66 -0.59 8.45
CA MET A 131 -4.93 -1.02 9.04
C MET A 131 -4.71 -2.02 10.18
N ALA A 132 -5.03 -1.60 11.40
CA ALA A 132 -4.88 -2.38 12.63
C ALA A 132 -6.13 -3.17 13.04
N TYR A 133 -7.10 -3.35 12.14
CA TYR A 133 -8.31 -4.12 12.40
C TYR A 133 -8.59 -5.15 11.30
N ARG A 134 -9.33 -6.21 11.65
CA ARG A 134 -9.93 -7.18 10.73
C ARG A 134 -11.30 -7.61 11.22
N GLN A 135 -12.30 -7.61 10.36
CA GLN A 135 -13.57 -8.26 10.61
C GLN A 135 -13.50 -9.71 10.14
N ILE A 136 -13.56 -10.65 11.07
CA ILE A 136 -13.53 -12.09 10.79
C ILE A 136 -14.92 -12.71 10.92
N ASN A 137 -15.22 -13.69 10.07
CA ASN A 137 -16.40 -14.54 10.19
C ASN A 137 -16.15 -15.66 11.20
N ILE A 138 -17.09 -15.88 12.11
CA ILE A 138 -17.05 -16.94 13.12
C ILE A 138 -18.21 -17.95 13.01
N GLY A 139 -19.01 -17.85 11.93
CA GLY A 139 -20.14 -18.73 11.65
C GLY A 139 -21.46 -18.21 12.21
N ASN A 140 -22.57 -18.85 11.82
CA ASN A 140 -23.93 -18.50 12.26
C ASN A 140 -24.28 -17.02 12.08
N ASP A 141 -23.89 -16.43 10.95
CA ASP A 141 -24.04 -15.01 10.63
C ASP A 141 -23.49 -14.06 11.71
N CYS A 142 -22.46 -14.51 12.44
CA CYS A 142 -21.76 -13.73 13.44
C CYS A 142 -20.35 -13.38 12.99
N TYR A 143 -19.90 -12.20 13.39
CA TYR A 143 -18.62 -11.61 13.03
C TYR A 143 -17.95 -11.01 14.26
N ILE A 144 -16.61 -10.98 14.24
CA ILE A 144 -15.81 -10.26 15.23
C ILE A 144 -14.95 -9.25 14.50
N MET A 145 -15.08 -7.98 14.86
CA MET A 145 -14.10 -6.95 14.51
C MET A 145 -12.99 -7.00 15.55
N LEU A 146 -11.83 -7.54 15.13
CA LEU A 146 -10.60 -7.58 15.90
C LEU A 146 -9.83 -6.29 15.67
N SER A 147 -9.42 -5.62 16.74
CA SER A 147 -8.51 -4.48 16.69
C SER A 147 -7.21 -4.85 17.43
N ILE A 148 -6.10 -4.84 16.70
CA ILE A 148 -4.77 -5.21 17.19
C ILE A 148 -4.01 -3.96 17.59
N ASN A 149 -3.46 -3.92 18.80
CA ASN A 149 -2.61 -2.82 19.21
C ASN A 149 -1.27 -2.88 18.46
N SER A 150 -1.02 -1.95 17.54
CA SER A 150 0.22 -1.93 16.74
C SER A 150 1.50 -1.70 17.55
N ARG A 151 1.41 -1.16 18.77
CA ARG A 151 2.57 -0.98 19.68
C ARG A 151 2.81 -2.16 20.62
N ASP A 152 1.79 -2.99 20.83
CA ASP A 152 1.86 -4.18 21.68
C ASP A 152 1.00 -5.30 21.06
N PRO A 153 1.39 -5.81 19.88
CA PRO A 153 0.51 -6.63 19.04
C PRO A 153 0.21 -8.02 19.63
N ARG A 154 1.02 -8.47 20.59
CA ARG A 154 0.80 -9.71 21.35
C ARG A 154 -0.15 -9.53 22.54
N SER A 155 -0.59 -8.31 22.86
CA SER A 155 -1.58 -8.07 23.90
C SER A 155 -2.97 -8.59 23.52
N LEU A 156 -3.86 -8.69 24.51
CA LEU A 156 -5.26 -9.06 24.29
C LEU A 156 -5.89 -8.05 23.32
N PRO A 157 -6.42 -8.47 22.15
CA PRO A 157 -7.02 -7.56 21.20
C PRO A 157 -8.35 -7.01 21.71
N GLU A 158 -8.75 -5.85 21.20
CA GLU A 158 -10.12 -5.38 21.37
C GLU A 158 -11.03 -6.10 20.37
N CYS A 159 -12.17 -6.61 20.86
CA CYS A 159 -13.11 -7.38 20.05
C CYS A 159 -14.49 -6.74 20.12
N ARG A 160 -15.06 -6.38 18.96
CA ARG A 160 -16.49 -6.03 18.83
C ARG A 160 -17.21 -7.18 18.12
N PHE A 161 -18.20 -7.74 18.82
CA PHE A 161 -19.02 -8.84 18.32
C PHE A 161 -20.25 -8.31 17.59
N MET A 162 -20.60 -8.93 16.46
CA MET A 162 -21.70 -8.52 15.58
C MET A 162 -22.47 -9.77 15.14
N GLY A 163 -23.80 -9.71 15.12
CA GLY A 163 -24.65 -10.86 14.79
C GLY A 163 -25.94 -10.86 15.60
N ALA A 164 -26.65 -12.00 15.62
CA ALA A 164 -27.88 -12.14 16.39
C ALA A 164 -27.62 -12.14 17.92
N ASP A 165 -28.44 -11.40 18.67
CA ASP A 165 -28.25 -11.16 20.12
C ASP A 165 -27.99 -12.43 20.96
N PRO A 166 -28.72 -13.55 20.81
CA PRO A 166 -28.51 -14.72 21.65
C PRO A 166 -27.09 -15.31 21.49
N ILE A 167 -26.59 -15.34 20.26
CA ILE A 167 -25.27 -15.89 19.93
C ILE A 167 -24.18 -14.92 20.38
N VAL A 168 -24.34 -13.63 20.06
CA VAL A 168 -23.38 -12.58 20.43
C VAL A 168 -23.24 -12.46 21.94
N ASN A 169 -24.33 -12.49 22.71
CA ASN A 169 -24.28 -12.41 24.17
C ASN A 169 -23.55 -13.61 24.79
N SER A 170 -23.71 -14.80 24.22
CA SER A 170 -22.96 -15.99 24.61
C SER A 170 -21.46 -15.80 24.37
N LEU A 171 -21.07 -15.35 23.17
CA LEU A 171 -19.67 -15.09 22.81
C LEU A 171 -19.03 -14.01 23.68
N ILE A 172 -19.74 -12.92 23.97
CA ILE A 172 -19.28 -11.85 24.86
C ILE A 172 -19.04 -12.42 26.26
N SER A 173 -19.93 -13.29 26.76
CA SER A 173 -19.80 -13.91 28.08
C SER A 173 -18.58 -14.84 28.15
N ILE A 174 -18.35 -15.64 27.11
CA ILE A 174 -17.17 -16.50 26.96
C ILE A 174 -15.89 -15.64 26.93
N TRP A 175 -15.85 -14.61 26.09
CA TRP A 175 -14.72 -13.69 25.96
C TRP A 175 -14.38 -13.02 27.29
N ARG A 176 -15.38 -12.47 28.00
CA ARG A 176 -15.18 -11.82 29.30
C ARG A 176 -14.63 -12.77 30.35
N ARG A 177 -15.13 -14.01 30.39
CA ARG A 177 -14.68 -15.05 31.32
C ARG A 177 -13.23 -15.48 31.03
N ASN A 178 -12.87 -15.58 29.75
CA ASN A 178 -11.61 -16.19 29.31
C ASN A 178 -10.52 -15.20 28.95
N SER A 179 -10.80 -13.90 28.86
CA SER A 179 -9.81 -12.85 28.50
C SER A 179 -8.54 -12.90 29.35
N LYS A 180 -8.67 -13.25 30.64
CA LYS A 180 -7.56 -13.42 31.59
C LYS A 180 -6.64 -14.60 31.26
N ARG A 181 -7.08 -15.52 30.39
CA ARG A 181 -6.30 -16.68 29.93
C ARG A 181 -5.39 -16.32 28.75
N TRP A 182 -5.43 -15.09 28.25
CA TRP A 182 -4.54 -14.63 27.18
C TRP A 182 -3.09 -14.60 27.65
N ILE A 183 -2.20 -15.29 26.93
CA ILE A 183 -0.77 -15.39 27.25
C ILE A 183 0.01 -14.80 26.08
N LYS A 184 0.70 -13.68 26.28
CA LYS A 184 1.35 -12.93 25.19
C LYS A 184 2.32 -13.77 24.36
N ASP A 185 3.02 -14.72 24.98
CA ASP A 185 4.05 -15.52 24.32
C ASP A 185 3.49 -16.66 23.46
N ASN A 186 2.19 -16.96 23.59
CA ASN A 186 1.54 -17.98 22.76
C ASN A 186 1.20 -17.42 21.37
N PRO A 187 1.15 -18.28 20.33
CA PRO A 187 0.71 -17.87 19.00
C PRO A 187 -0.65 -17.17 19.04
N PHE A 188 -0.77 -16.06 18.32
CA PHE A 188 -1.94 -15.18 18.39
C PHE A 188 -3.26 -15.91 18.08
N LEU A 189 -3.27 -16.73 17.02
CA LEU A 189 -4.46 -17.47 16.59
C LEU A 189 -4.87 -18.55 17.61
N GLU A 190 -3.90 -19.21 18.26
CA GLU A 190 -4.16 -20.20 19.31
C GLU A 190 -4.71 -19.54 20.58
N ASN A 191 -4.17 -18.38 20.95
CA ASN A 191 -4.73 -17.54 22.01
C ASN A 191 -6.20 -17.19 21.70
N LEU A 192 -6.46 -16.69 20.49
CA LEU A 192 -7.78 -16.25 20.08
C LEU A 192 -8.81 -17.39 20.12
N ALA A 193 -8.48 -18.54 19.54
CA ALA A 193 -9.34 -19.73 19.56
C ALA A 193 -9.61 -20.23 20.99
N ARG A 194 -8.57 -20.25 21.84
CA ARG A 194 -8.70 -20.68 23.24
C ARG A 194 -9.56 -19.72 24.07
N VAL A 195 -9.45 -18.41 23.85
CA VAL A 195 -10.28 -17.43 24.59
C VAL A 195 -11.73 -17.49 24.13
N LEU A 196 -11.97 -17.63 22.82
CA LEU A 196 -13.32 -17.72 22.24
C LEU A 196 -13.99 -19.09 22.43
N GLU A 197 -13.26 -20.11 22.88
CA GLU A 197 -13.74 -21.51 23.00
C GLU A 197 -14.42 -22.01 21.71
N THR A 198 -13.93 -21.56 20.56
CA THR A 198 -14.48 -21.91 19.25
C THR A 198 -13.38 -22.21 18.26
N GLN A 199 -13.70 -23.01 17.25
CA GLN A 199 -12.82 -23.18 16.10
C GLN A 199 -12.97 -21.96 15.19
N LEU A 200 -11.84 -21.31 14.89
CA LEU A 200 -11.83 -20.18 13.98
C LEU A 200 -12.02 -20.67 12.55
N LEU A 201 -12.91 -20.02 11.80
CA LEU A 201 -13.17 -20.37 10.41
C LEU A 201 -11.97 -19.97 9.54
N ARG A 202 -11.56 -20.91 8.69
CA ARG A 202 -10.57 -20.64 7.65
C ARG A 202 -11.24 -19.93 6.47
N PRO A 203 -10.49 -19.18 5.66
CA PRO A 203 -10.98 -18.69 4.39
C PRO A 203 -11.62 -19.86 3.62
N PRO A 204 -12.77 -19.66 2.95
CA PRO A 204 -13.32 -20.69 2.08
C PRO A 204 -12.24 -21.07 1.05
N ASP A 205 -12.18 -22.37 0.71
CA ASP A 205 -11.42 -22.85 -0.44
C ASP A 205 -12.06 -22.26 -1.69
N VAL A 206 -11.75 -20.99 -1.97
CA VAL A 206 -11.88 -20.48 -3.32
C VAL A 206 -10.94 -21.39 -4.11
N PRO A 207 -11.41 -22.19 -5.08
CA PRO A 207 -10.50 -22.84 -5.99
C PRO A 207 -9.62 -21.70 -6.49
N LYS A 208 -8.36 -21.71 -6.07
CA LYS A 208 -7.38 -20.77 -6.57
C LYS A 208 -7.38 -21.03 -8.05
N ASN A 209 -8.15 -20.26 -8.81
CA ASN A 209 -7.84 -20.08 -10.19
C ASN A 209 -6.51 -19.33 -10.11
N ASN A 210 -5.43 -20.11 -10.04
CA ASN A 210 -4.05 -19.65 -10.10
C ASN A 210 -3.78 -18.97 -11.45
N GLN A 211 -4.79 -18.81 -12.30
CA GLN A 211 -4.87 -17.71 -13.24
C GLN A 211 -5.15 -16.41 -12.46
N GLN A 212 -4.19 -15.95 -11.67
CA GLN A 212 -4.02 -14.51 -11.51
C GLN A 212 -3.84 -13.99 -12.95
N LEU A 213 -4.86 -13.35 -13.51
CA LEU A 213 -4.95 -13.08 -14.95
C LEU A 213 -3.82 -12.14 -15.36
N GLU A 214 -2.74 -12.71 -15.88
CA GLU A 214 -1.67 -12.00 -16.55
C GLU A 214 -2.26 -11.14 -17.67
N CYS A 215 -1.70 -9.96 -17.87
CA CYS A 215 -2.09 -9.10 -18.96
C CYS A 215 -1.89 -9.83 -20.29
N GLY A 216 -2.93 -9.93 -21.12
CA GLY A 216 -2.86 -10.59 -22.43
C GLY A 216 -1.96 -9.91 -23.47
N ILE A 217 -1.22 -8.86 -23.09
CA ILE A 217 -0.29 -8.15 -23.99
C ILE A 217 1.15 -8.28 -23.48
N CYS A 218 1.40 -7.90 -22.21
CA CYS A 218 2.75 -7.94 -21.65
C CYS A 218 3.06 -9.23 -20.88
N TYR A 219 2.06 -10.10 -20.68
CA TYR A 219 2.16 -11.35 -19.91
C TYR A 219 2.66 -11.16 -18.46
N ALA A 220 2.65 -9.92 -17.96
CA ALA A 220 3.00 -9.61 -16.59
C ALA A 220 1.73 -9.45 -15.74
N GLN A 221 1.85 -9.82 -14.47
CA GLN A 221 0.80 -9.58 -13.48
C GLN A 221 0.73 -8.12 -13.06
N PHE A 222 1.90 -7.48 -12.90
CA PHE A 222 2.04 -6.08 -12.51
C PHE A 222 2.90 -5.35 -13.55
N LEU A 223 2.54 -4.10 -13.86
CA LEU A 223 3.41 -3.27 -14.72
C LEU A 223 4.76 -3.05 -14.03
N PRO A 224 5.87 -2.98 -14.81
CA PRO A 224 7.16 -2.58 -14.28
C PRO A 224 7.06 -1.25 -13.53
N VAL A 225 7.86 -1.12 -12.48
CA VAL A 225 7.98 0.16 -11.78
C VAL A 225 8.89 1.04 -12.64
N ASP A 226 8.29 1.92 -13.44
CA ASP A 226 8.97 2.82 -14.36
C ASP A 226 8.37 4.23 -14.24
N ASP A 227 9.24 5.25 -14.26
CA ASP A 227 8.92 6.67 -14.13
C ASP A 227 8.08 7.19 -15.32
N GLU A 228 8.17 6.53 -16.47
CA GLU A 228 7.40 6.95 -17.66
C GLU A 228 5.89 6.60 -17.56
N LEU A 229 5.53 5.58 -16.75
CA LEU A 229 4.21 4.96 -16.69
C LEU A 229 3.24 5.55 -15.63
N GLU A 230 3.60 6.61 -14.90
CA GLU A 230 2.67 7.21 -13.93
C GLU A 230 1.36 7.67 -14.61
N PRO A 231 0.16 7.25 -14.13
CA PRO A 231 -0.18 6.78 -12.78
C PRO A 231 -0.39 5.25 -12.62
N LYS A 232 0.09 4.41 -13.55
CA LYS A 232 -0.18 2.95 -13.57
C LYS A 232 1.03 2.07 -13.25
N SER A 233 2.13 2.67 -12.80
CA SER A 233 3.34 1.97 -12.33
C SER A 233 3.00 0.98 -11.22
N GLY A 234 3.43 -0.29 -11.35
CA GLY A 234 3.12 -1.35 -10.38
C GLY A 234 1.64 -1.79 -10.32
N SER A 235 0.77 -1.31 -11.20
CA SER A 235 -0.65 -1.70 -11.18
C SER A 235 -0.88 -3.13 -11.70
N ALA A 236 -1.84 -3.82 -11.09
CA ALA A 236 -2.38 -5.07 -11.60
C ALA A 236 -3.26 -4.81 -12.84
N THR A 237 -3.70 -5.88 -13.52
CA THR A 237 -4.66 -5.76 -14.62
C THR A 237 -5.94 -5.04 -14.16
N ASP A 238 -6.32 -3.98 -14.89
CA ASP A 238 -7.43 -3.07 -14.54
C ASP A 238 -8.50 -2.99 -15.63
N TYR A 239 -8.35 -3.77 -16.71
CA TYR A 239 -9.32 -3.89 -17.80
C TYR A 239 -9.56 -5.36 -18.15
N THR A 240 -10.81 -5.76 -18.34
CA THR A 240 -11.18 -7.11 -18.80
C THR A 240 -12.11 -6.99 -20.00
N CYS A 241 -11.91 -7.83 -21.02
CA CYS A 241 -12.77 -7.85 -22.20
C CYS A 241 -14.21 -8.28 -21.83
N ASP A 242 -15.20 -7.51 -22.28
CA ASP A 242 -16.63 -7.74 -21.99
C ASP A 242 -17.21 -9.00 -22.66
N ASN A 243 -16.50 -9.58 -23.65
CA ASN A 243 -16.91 -10.83 -24.26
C ASN A 243 -16.70 -11.99 -23.27
N SER A 244 -17.81 -12.56 -22.79
CA SER A 244 -17.85 -13.68 -21.84
C SER A 244 -17.16 -14.96 -22.32
N LYS A 245 -16.95 -15.12 -23.62
CA LYS A 245 -16.15 -16.22 -24.19
C LYS A 245 -14.63 -15.92 -24.20
N CYS A 246 -14.23 -14.67 -24.05
CA CYS A 246 -12.85 -14.21 -24.09
C CYS A 246 -12.27 -14.05 -22.67
N ASN A 247 -12.90 -13.22 -21.83
CA ASN A 247 -12.49 -12.90 -20.44
C ASN A 247 -11.00 -12.59 -20.25
N ARG A 248 -10.31 -12.09 -21.29
CA ARG A 248 -8.90 -11.71 -21.17
C ARG A 248 -8.75 -10.39 -20.41
N ALA A 249 -7.84 -10.38 -19.45
CA ALA A 249 -7.47 -9.21 -18.67
C ALA A 249 -6.25 -8.50 -19.27
N PHE A 250 -6.18 -7.19 -19.09
CA PHE A 250 -5.14 -6.33 -19.60
C PHE A 250 -4.85 -5.22 -18.59
N HIS A 251 -3.63 -4.69 -18.61
CA HIS A 251 -3.42 -3.32 -18.13
C HIS A 251 -3.97 -2.36 -19.17
N SER A 252 -4.72 -1.36 -18.74
CA SER A 252 -5.28 -0.33 -19.61
C SER A 252 -4.20 0.46 -20.33
N VAL A 253 -2.97 0.56 -19.78
CA VAL A 253 -1.84 1.14 -20.52
C VAL A 253 -1.48 0.26 -21.71
N CYS A 254 -1.23 -1.03 -21.48
CA CYS A 254 -0.90 -1.98 -22.54
C CYS A 254 -1.97 -2.01 -23.63
N LEU A 255 -3.25 -2.06 -23.24
CA LEU A 255 -4.34 -2.06 -24.21
C LEU A 255 -4.49 -0.70 -24.91
N GLY A 256 -4.26 0.41 -24.21
CA GLY A 256 -4.26 1.74 -24.80
C GLY A 256 -3.15 1.95 -25.83
N ASP A 257 -1.95 1.45 -25.56
CA ASP A 257 -0.81 1.51 -26.49
C ASP A 257 -1.00 0.58 -27.68
N TRP A 258 -1.54 -0.62 -27.45
CA TRP A 258 -1.95 -1.53 -28.53
C TRP A 258 -2.95 -0.86 -29.47
N LEU A 259 -4.04 -0.31 -28.93
CA LEU A 259 -5.07 0.37 -29.72
C LEU A 259 -4.50 1.58 -30.48
N ARG A 260 -3.54 2.31 -29.92
CA ARG A 260 -2.87 3.43 -30.60
C ARG A 260 -2.10 3.02 -31.85
N SER A 261 -1.63 1.78 -31.92
CA SER A 261 -0.91 1.25 -33.09
C SER A 261 -1.80 0.74 -34.21
N ILE A 262 -3.13 0.67 -34.00
CA ILE A 262 -4.10 0.17 -34.99
C ILE A 262 -4.76 1.34 -35.73
N THR A 263 -4.78 1.28 -37.06
CA THR A 263 -5.30 2.35 -37.94
C THR A 263 -6.83 2.51 -37.89
N THR A 264 -7.57 1.47 -37.49
CA THR A 264 -9.04 1.50 -37.37
C THR A 264 -9.54 1.94 -36.00
N THR A 265 -8.64 2.17 -35.04
CA THR A 265 -9.00 2.66 -33.70
C THR A 265 -9.56 4.07 -33.78
N ARG A 266 -10.70 4.29 -33.11
CA ARG A 266 -11.32 5.61 -32.97
C ARG A 266 -10.98 6.19 -31.60
N GLN A 267 -10.67 7.48 -31.54
CA GLN A 267 -10.50 8.20 -30.28
C GLN A 267 -11.65 9.19 -30.09
N SER A 268 -12.24 9.21 -28.89
CA SER A 268 -13.14 10.28 -28.46
C SER A 268 -12.73 10.73 -27.07
N PHE A 269 -12.39 12.01 -26.93
CA PHE A 269 -11.78 12.58 -25.72
C PHE A 269 -10.57 11.76 -25.26
N ASN A 270 -10.67 11.20 -24.06
CA ASN A 270 -9.64 10.39 -23.42
C ASN A 270 -9.99 8.89 -23.43
N VAL A 271 -10.78 8.44 -24.41
CA VAL A 271 -11.16 7.03 -24.58
C VAL A 271 -10.83 6.56 -26.00
N TYR A 272 -10.10 5.44 -26.10
CA TYR A 272 -9.91 4.71 -27.36
C TYR A 272 -10.98 3.63 -27.50
N PHE A 273 -11.54 3.52 -28.71
CA PHE A 273 -12.49 2.50 -29.12
C PHE A 273 -11.87 1.69 -30.25
N GLY A 274 -11.78 0.37 -30.08
CA GLY A 274 -11.24 -0.52 -31.09
C GLY A 274 -11.66 -1.96 -30.84
N SER A 275 -10.83 -2.91 -31.25
CA SER A 275 -11.11 -4.34 -31.15
C SER A 275 -10.17 -5.04 -30.17
N CYS A 276 -10.70 -5.98 -29.40
CA CYS A 276 -9.92 -6.85 -28.51
C CYS A 276 -8.87 -7.63 -29.33
N PRO A 277 -7.59 -7.71 -28.88
CA PRO A 277 -6.54 -8.46 -29.58
C PRO A 277 -6.84 -9.96 -29.76
N TYR A 278 -7.73 -10.53 -28.95
CA TYR A 278 -7.98 -11.97 -28.89
C TYR A 278 -9.27 -12.39 -29.60
N CYS A 279 -10.37 -11.66 -29.38
CA CYS A 279 -11.68 -12.04 -29.90
C CYS A 279 -12.24 -11.07 -30.95
N SER A 280 -11.52 -9.98 -31.24
CA SER A 280 -11.93 -8.92 -32.17
C SER A 280 -13.21 -8.14 -31.79
N GLU A 281 -13.86 -8.48 -30.68
CA GLU A 281 -15.02 -7.75 -30.17
C GLU A 281 -14.67 -6.32 -29.73
N PRO A 282 -15.63 -5.38 -29.74
CA PRO A 282 -15.40 -3.99 -29.35
C PRO A 282 -14.84 -3.86 -27.93
N VAL A 283 -13.84 -2.99 -27.77
CA VAL A 283 -13.26 -2.59 -26.49
C VAL A 283 -13.17 -1.08 -26.39
N ALA A 284 -13.32 -0.54 -25.18
CA ALA A 284 -13.25 0.89 -24.89
C ALA A 284 -12.35 1.13 -23.67
N VAL A 285 -11.22 1.80 -23.87
CA VAL A 285 -10.22 2.02 -22.82
C VAL A 285 -10.01 3.51 -22.58
N LYS A 286 -10.17 3.92 -21.32
CA LYS A 286 -9.87 5.28 -20.89
C LYS A 286 -8.37 5.45 -20.66
N ILE A 287 -7.77 6.36 -21.41
CA ILE A 287 -6.37 6.77 -21.25
C ILE A 287 -6.32 8.03 -20.39
N ASN A 288 -5.41 8.07 -19.41
CA ASN A 288 -5.10 9.32 -18.73
C ASN A 288 -4.08 10.07 -19.59
N SER A 289 -4.52 11.11 -20.28
CA SER A 289 -3.62 11.98 -21.03
C SER A 289 -2.77 12.78 -20.05
N LYS A 290 -1.44 12.57 -20.03
CA LYS A 290 -0.52 13.55 -19.45
C LYS A 290 -0.66 14.85 -20.26
N LYS A 291 -0.90 15.96 -19.56
CA LYS A 291 -0.49 17.30 -20.03
C LYS A 291 0.85 17.60 -19.39
#